data_AF-A0A9W8UV11-F1
#
_entry.id   AF-A0A9W8UV11-F1
#
_cell.length_a   1.000
_cell.length_b   1.000
_cell.length_c   1.000
_cell.angle_alpha   90.00
_cell.angle_beta   90.00
_cell.angle_gamma   90.00
#
_symmetry.space_group_name_H-M   'P 1'
#
loop_
_entity.id
_entity.type
_entity.pdbx_description
1 polymer ?
#
loop_
_entity_poly.entity_id
_entity_poly.type
_entity_poly.pdbx_seq_one_letter_code
_entity_poly.pdbx_strand_id
1 'polypeptide(L)'
;MYQLCGAALPSIILTDRCLACMNAVARCFPSAISLLCLWHANKAVLRYCQPTFTRHDQGPEARRESLNDWNEFFNCWHSIVRSTDEETFDRRVKGFEERYLPQYLEEVGYIKTNWLDLYKEKLVKAWVDRYPHFGNVVTSRVEGIHALLKSHLKKSTLDLFEAWRAVKHALLNQLAELRYNQAKQQSRVPIELSGVLYNAVHGWVSHEALRKAEEQRKLLLKEDLPACTGAFSRSHGLPCAHMLKALQEQDPPLCLEHFHRHWHLSRPGSPQLLLEPRQYIDRVADNSAEPQSSIRREASAFEAVEAATQPRAEPTCSRCHAIGHKMSSKSCPLRHVEISQRSATETLAAIAVPPTVAGTSTMLLLPATTKGPTAVESSVEAVAVAPVLRYDDPRAIYQRYTAAREDWYKAQPPGSTRTDQQYRKAMGLPLLYSKAGYNWCLDWKQMTRRCETPTGSREWTKEEMMAYLDWDKSENDRLDVKVADEIVVAPFSSRRGPGEIWRACEKDSEEQQALYPAL
;
A
#
# COMPACT_ATOMS: atom_id res chain seq x y z
N MET A 1 -5.58 33.11 20.43
CA MET A 1 -5.38 31.65 20.49
C MET A 1 -3.91 31.26 20.43
N TYR A 2 -3.15 31.54 19.36
CA TYR A 2 -1.71 31.18 19.27
C TYR A 2 -0.89 31.64 20.49
N GLN A 3 -1.01 32.92 20.86
CA GLN A 3 -0.35 33.46 22.05
C GLN A 3 -0.80 32.77 23.35
N LEU A 4 -2.11 32.50 23.50
CA LEU A 4 -2.67 31.82 24.68
C LEU A 4 -2.16 30.37 24.81
N CYS A 5 -1.86 29.72 23.68
CA CYS A 5 -1.35 28.35 23.65
C CYS A 5 0.19 28.30 23.61
N GLY A 6 0.90 29.42 23.73
CA GLY A 6 2.36 29.48 23.60
C GLY A 6 2.89 29.04 22.23
N ALA A 7 2.05 29.10 21.19
CA ALA A 7 2.38 28.65 19.84
C ALA A 7 2.88 29.82 18.98
N ALA A 8 3.88 29.54 18.13
CA ALA A 8 4.39 30.51 17.17
C ALA A 8 3.33 30.88 16.13
N LEU A 9 3.35 32.14 15.68
CA LEU A 9 2.51 32.58 14.57
C LEU A 9 2.94 31.89 13.27
N PRO A 10 1.99 31.58 12.36
CA PRO A 10 2.33 30.98 11.08
C PRO A 10 3.17 31.92 10.23
N SER A 11 4.26 31.43 9.65
CA SER A 11 5.07 32.16 8.67
C SER A 11 4.44 32.14 7.27
N ILE A 12 3.69 31.09 6.95
CA ILE A 12 3.05 30.87 5.66
C ILE A 12 1.63 30.36 5.89
N ILE A 13 0.68 30.89 5.13
CA ILE A 13 -0.71 30.45 5.12
C ILE A 13 -1.09 30.11 3.68
N LEU A 14 -1.53 28.87 3.48
CA LEU A 14 -1.98 28.35 2.20
C LEU A 14 -3.51 28.27 2.20
N THR A 15 -4.17 28.93 1.26
CA THR A 15 -5.63 28.90 1.12
C THR A 15 -6.05 28.50 -0.29
N ASP A 16 -7.32 28.18 -0.47
CA ASP A 16 -7.96 28.25 -1.78
C ASP A 16 -8.04 29.72 -2.26
N ARG A 17 -8.49 29.92 -3.51
CA ARG A 17 -8.76 31.25 -4.06
C ARG A 17 -10.12 31.78 -3.56
N CYS A 18 -10.29 31.84 -2.24
CA CYS A 18 -11.45 32.45 -1.60
C CYS A 18 -11.10 33.87 -1.15
N LEU A 19 -11.72 34.88 -1.78
CA LEU A 19 -11.40 36.29 -1.52
C LEU A 19 -11.62 36.68 -0.04
N ALA A 20 -12.66 36.15 0.59
CA ALA A 20 -12.93 36.37 2.01
C ALA A 20 -11.80 35.79 2.89
N CYS A 21 -11.34 34.57 2.59
CA CYS A 21 -10.21 33.94 3.29
C CYS A 21 -8.93 34.76 3.08
N MET A 22 -8.62 35.17 1.85
CA MET A 22 -7.43 35.96 1.55
C MET A 22 -7.43 37.30 2.29
N ASN A 23 -8.55 38.01 2.28
CA ASN A 23 -8.71 39.28 3.00
C ASN A 23 -8.58 39.08 4.52
N ALA A 24 -9.17 38.01 5.05
CA ALA A 24 -9.03 37.66 6.47
C ALA A 24 -7.58 37.33 6.83
N VAL A 25 -6.86 36.60 5.99
CA VAL A 25 -5.43 36.30 6.19
C VAL A 25 -4.60 37.59 6.19
N ALA A 26 -4.80 38.47 5.21
CA ALA A 26 -4.08 39.74 5.15
C ALA A 26 -4.31 40.61 6.39
N ARG A 27 -5.53 40.59 6.96
CA ARG A 27 -5.87 41.36 8.15
C ARG A 27 -5.38 40.70 9.45
N CYS A 28 -5.56 39.39 9.60
CA CYS A 28 -5.29 38.67 10.85
C CYS A 28 -3.83 38.23 10.98
N PHE A 29 -3.14 38.03 9.86
CA PHE A 29 -1.76 37.53 9.81
C PHE A 29 -0.94 38.33 8.78
N PRO A 30 -0.76 39.65 8.98
CA PRO A 30 -0.10 40.52 8.00
C PRO A 30 1.37 40.17 7.76
N SER A 31 2.03 39.51 8.71
CA SER A 31 3.41 39.03 8.59
C SER A 31 3.53 37.67 7.90
N ALA A 32 2.42 36.96 7.70
CA ALA A 32 2.43 35.64 7.08
C ALA A 32 2.37 35.75 5.56
N ILE A 33 3.17 34.94 4.88
CA ILE A 33 3.12 34.85 3.42
C ILE A 33 1.88 34.07 3.02
N SER A 34 0.99 34.72 2.29
CA SER A 34 -0.23 34.10 1.76
C SER A 34 0.02 33.47 0.39
N LEU A 35 -0.12 32.14 0.32
CA LEU A 35 0.00 31.32 -0.88
C LEU A 35 -1.36 30.75 -1.30
N LEU A 36 -1.48 30.39 -2.58
CA LEU A 36 -2.68 29.74 -3.12
C LEU A 36 -2.48 28.26 -3.40
N CYS A 37 -3.53 27.49 -3.16
CA CYS A 37 -3.58 26.06 -3.40
C CYS A 37 -3.48 25.76 -4.90
N LEU A 38 -2.37 25.15 -5.30
CA LEU A 38 -2.10 24.77 -6.68
C LEU A 38 -3.14 23.79 -7.24
N TRP A 39 -3.63 22.87 -6.42
CA TRP A 39 -4.65 21.91 -6.85
C TRP A 39 -5.96 22.61 -7.24
N HIS A 40 -6.40 23.58 -6.43
CA HIS A 40 -7.59 24.36 -6.75
C HIS A 40 -7.40 25.24 -7.99
N ALA A 41 -6.22 25.82 -8.17
CA ALA A 41 -5.88 26.54 -9.40
C ALA A 41 -5.96 25.63 -10.64
N ASN A 42 -5.32 24.46 -10.57
CA ASN A 42 -5.36 23.46 -11.64
C ASN A 42 -6.78 22.99 -11.94
N LYS A 43 -7.60 22.73 -10.91
CA LYS A 43 -9.00 22.35 -11.09
C LYS A 43 -9.84 23.45 -11.72
N ALA A 44 -9.59 24.71 -11.36
CA ALA A 44 -10.29 25.84 -11.95
C ALA A 44 -9.91 26.07 -13.41
N VAL A 45 -8.63 25.92 -13.77
CA VAL A 45 -8.15 25.97 -15.16
C VAL A 45 -8.72 24.81 -15.96
N LEU A 46 -8.66 23.58 -15.44
CA LEU A 46 -9.27 22.40 -16.06
C LEU A 46 -10.76 22.63 -16.33
N ARG A 47 -11.53 23.06 -15.32
CA ARG A 47 -12.97 23.25 -15.44
C ARG A 47 -13.35 24.33 -16.47
N TYR A 48 -12.55 25.39 -16.57
CA TYR A 48 -12.84 26.50 -17.48
C TYR A 48 -12.40 26.18 -18.92
N CYS A 49 -11.16 25.71 -19.10
CA CYS A 49 -10.54 25.61 -20.41
C CYS A 49 -10.85 24.28 -21.13
N GLN A 50 -10.92 23.15 -20.42
CA GLN A 50 -11.07 21.83 -21.05
C GLN A 50 -12.29 21.70 -21.96
N PRO A 51 -13.48 22.21 -21.61
CA PRO A 51 -14.67 22.06 -22.45
C PRO A 51 -14.50 22.62 -23.87
N THR A 52 -13.67 23.64 -24.07
CA THR A 52 -13.43 24.21 -25.41
C THR A 52 -12.72 23.22 -26.34
N PHE A 53 -11.87 22.35 -25.79
CA PHE A 53 -11.13 21.35 -26.57
C PHE A 53 -12.00 20.13 -26.91
N THR A 54 -12.96 19.76 -26.06
CA THR A 54 -13.72 18.51 -26.21
C THR A 54 -15.16 18.69 -26.71
N ARG A 55 -15.56 19.92 -27.08
CA ARG A 55 -16.95 20.26 -27.42
C ARG A 55 -17.45 19.69 -28.75
N HIS A 56 -16.54 19.37 -29.68
CA HIS A 56 -16.89 19.04 -31.07
C HIS A 56 -16.42 17.65 -31.51
N ASP A 57 -16.24 16.73 -30.56
CA ASP A 57 -15.74 15.38 -30.83
C ASP A 57 -16.75 14.55 -31.64
N GLN A 58 -16.51 14.41 -32.94
CA GLN A 58 -17.29 13.53 -33.82
C GLN A 58 -16.61 12.16 -33.93
N GLY A 59 -16.85 11.31 -32.94
CA GLY A 59 -16.36 9.93 -32.92
C GLY A 59 -15.06 9.71 -32.11
N PRO A 60 -14.58 8.45 -32.03
CA PRO A 60 -13.50 8.06 -31.13
C PRO A 60 -12.13 8.68 -31.47
N GLU A 61 -11.84 8.86 -32.77
CA GLU A 61 -10.55 9.39 -33.24
C GLU A 61 -10.44 10.89 -32.97
N ALA A 62 -11.47 11.67 -33.33
CA ALA A 62 -11.55 13.11 -33.03
C ALA A 62 -11.45 13.37 -31.53
N ARG A 63 -12.11 12.55 -30.69
CA ARG A 63 -11.98 12.63 -29.23
C ARG A 63 -10.54 12.43 -28.75
N ARG A 64 -9.80 11.48 -29.35
CA ARG A 64 -8.41 11.23 -28.97
C ARG A 64 -7.52 12.42 -29.31
N GLU A 65 -7.72 13.03 -30.46
CA GLU A 65 -6.98 14.22 -30.89
C GLU A 65 -7.29 15.43 -29.99
N SER A 66 -8.57 15.73 -29.74
CA SER A 66 -9.02 16.76 -28.80
C SER A 66 -8.42 16.60 -27.40
N LEU A 67 -8.33 15.37 -26.91
CA LEU A 67 -7.70 15.06 -25.63
C LEU A 67 -6.19 15.31 -25.64
N ASN A 68 -5.51 15.00 -26.75
CA ASN A 68 -4.08 15.30 -26.90
C ASN A 68 -3.84 16.81 -26.90
N ASP A 69 -4.62 17.58 -27.66
CA ASP A 69 -4.51 19.04 -27.71
C ASP A 69 -4.75 19.68 -26.34
N TRP A 70 -5.78 19.21 -25.63
CA TRP A 70 -6.03 19.60 -24.24
C TRP A 70 -4.84 19.27 -23.33
N ASN A 71 -4.30 18.05 -23.43
CA ASN A 71 -3.16 17.64 -22.61
C ASN A 71 -1.94 18.52 -22.88
N GLU A 72 -1.65 18.87 -24.13
CA GLU A 72 -0.57 19.79 -24.47
C GLU A 72 -0.78 21.20 -23.90
N PHE A 73 -1.99 21.74 -24.05
CA PHE A 73 -2.35 23.04 -23.48
C PHE A 73 -2.20 23.04 -21.95
N PHE A 74 -2.72 22.02 -21.28
CA PHE A 74 -2.69 21.91 -19.83
C PHE A 74 -1.26 21.64 -19.31
N ASN A 75 -0.44 20.93 -20.08
CA ASN A 75 0.98 20.78 -19.80
C ASN A 75 1.75 22.11 -19.90
N CYS A 76 1.37 23.00 -20.83
CA CYS A 76 1.93 24.35 -20.90
C CYS A 76 1.59 25.16 -19.64
N TRP A 77 0.33 25.12 -19.18
CA TRP A 77 -0.07 25.70 -17.89
C TRP A 77 0.79 25.16 -16.72
N HIS A 78 0.92 23.84 -16.60
CA HIS A 78 1.76 23.23 -15.56
C HIS A 78 3.23 23.65 -15.67
N SER A 79 3.75 23.77 -16.90
CA SER A 79 5.11 24.24 -17.15
C SER A 79 5.30 25.67 -16.67
N ILE A 80 4.36 26.58 -16.97
CA ILE A 80 4.38 27.97 -16.48
C ILE A 80 4.45 28.01 -14.95
N VAL A 81 3.58 27.27 -14.26
CA VAL A 81 3.53 27.28 -12.79
C VAL A 81 4.77 26.66 -12.14
N ARG A 82 5.43 25.71 -12.83
CA ARG A 82 6.67 25.06 -12.38
C ARG A 82 7.95 25.83 -12.75
N SER A 83 7.85 27.05 -13.27
CA SER A 83 9.01 27.88 -13.63
C SER A 83 9.86 28.18 -12.41
N THR A 84 11.16 27.93 -12.50
CA THR A 84 12.12 28.02 -11.39
C THR A 84 12.60 29.43 -11.09
N ASP A 85 12.49 30.31 -12.08
CA ASP A 85 12.99 31.67 -12.11
C ASP A 85 12.09 32.52 -13.03
N GLU A 86 12.22 33.84 -12.91
CA GLU A 86 11.36 34.80 -13.61
C GLU A 86 11.59 34.78 -15.13
N GLU A 87 12.82 34.62 -15.58
CA GLU A 87 13.16 34.53 -17.01
C GLU A 87 12.51 33.31 -17.68
N THR A 88 12.61 32.14 -17.03
CA THR A 88 11.96 30.92 -17.49
C THR A 88 10.43 31.07 -17.50
N PHE A 89 9.87 31.76 -16.51
CA PHE A 89 8.45 32.06 -16.47
C PHE A 89 8.03 32.92 -17.67
N ASP A 90 8.69 34.06 -17.88
CA ASP A 90 8.35 35.00 -18.95
C ASP A 90 8.47 34.33 -20.32
N ARG A 91 9.52 33.54 -20.54
CA ARG A 91 9.71 32.76 -21.77
C ARG A 91 8.58 31.74 -22.00
N ARG A 92 8.15 31.04 -20.94
CA ARG A 92 7.08 30.03 -21.04
C ARG A 92 5.71 30.68 -21.26
N VAL A 93 5.45 31.83 -20.63
CA VAL A 93 4.21 32.59 -20.85
C VAL A 93 4.18 33.10 -22.28
N LYS A 94 5.27 33.70 -22.78
CA LYS A 94 5.36 34.17 -24.17
C LYS A 94 5.14 33.04 -25.18
N GLY A 95 5.80 31.89 -25.00
CA GLY A 95 5.62 30.75 -25.90
C GLY A 95 4.20 30.16 -25.83
N PHE A 96 3.56 30.20 -24.66
CA PHE A 96 2.16 29.80 -24.51
C PHE A 96 1.21 30.76 -25.23
N GLU A 97 1.45 32.06 -25.14
CA GLU A 97 0.69 33.09 -25.85
C GLU A 97 0.82 32.95 -27.36
N GLU A 98 2.04 32.87 -27.88
CA GLU A 98 2.31 32.73 -29.32
C GLU A 98 1.62 31.49 -29.91
N ARG A 99 1.57 30.40 -29.14
CA ARG A 99 0.97 29.14 -29.58
C ARG A 99 -0.55 29.13 -29.54
N TYR A 100 -1.16 29.67 -28.49
CA TYR A 100 -2.59 29.44 -28.22
C TYR A 100 -3.47 30.70 -28.38
N LEU A 101 -2.94 31.92 -28.38
CA LEU A 101 -3.74 33.13 -28.61
C LEU A 101 -4.57 33.11 -29.91
N PRO A 102 -4.07 32.60 -31.06
CA PRO A 102 -4.83 32.65 -32.30
C PRO A 102 -6.13 31.84 -32.29
N GLN A 103 -6.20 30.76 -31.50
CA GLN A 103 -7.33 29.81 -31.51
C GLN A 103 -8.08 29.73 -30.16
N TYR A 104 -7.41 30.05 -29.05
CA TYR A 104 -7.92 29.89 -27.68
C TYR A 104 -7.80 31.19 -26.88
N LEU A 105 -8.29 32.28 -27.47
CA LEU A 105 -8.21 33.64 -26.90
C LEU A 105 -8.80 33.71 -25.48
N GLU A 106 -9.99 33.14 -25.27
CA GLU A 106 -10.71 33.18 -23.99
C GLU A 106 -9.99 32.36 -22.92
N GLU A 107 -9.45 31.20 -23.27
CA GLU A 107 -8.75 30.31 -22.34
C GLU A 107 -7.40 30.92 -21.91
N VAL A 108 -6.66 31.49 -22.86
CA VAL A 108 -5.41 32.22 -22.57
C VAL A 108 -5.71 33.47 -21.75
N GLY A 109 -6.73 34.24 -22.14
CA GLY A 109 -7.18 35.43 -21.42
C GLY A 109 -7.58 35.12 -19.98
N TYR A 110 -8.33 34.04 -19.75
CA TYR A 110 -8.69 33.56 -18.42
C TYR A 110 -7.46 33.20 -17.59
N ILE A 111 -6.52 32.41 -18.13
CA ILE A 111 -5.31 32.04 -17.39
C ILE A 111 -4.50 33.27 -16.98
N LYS A 112 -4.31 34.22 -17.91
CA LYS A 112 -3.55 35.44 -17.61
C LYS A 112 -4.24 36.30 -16.57
N THR A 113 -5.46 36.74 -16.87
CA THR A 113 -6.14 37.76 -16.07
C THR A 113 -6.61 37.22 -14.71
N ASN A 114 -7.00 35.95 -14.62
CA ASN A 114 -7.51 35.37 -13.37
C ASN A 114 -6.45 34.72 -12.50
N TRP A 115 -5.29 34.33 -13.06
CA TRP A 115 -4.26 33.59 -12.32
C TRP A 115 -2.87 34.23 -12.39
N LEU A 116 -2.33 34.48 -13.58
CA LEU A 116 -0.94 34.93 -13.71
C LEU A 116 -0.76 36.40 -13.28
N ASP A 117 -1.59 37.30 -13.80
CA ASP A 117 -1.45 38.73 -13.56
C ASP A 117 -1.72 39.09 -12.08
N LEU A 118 -2.70 38.43 -11.47
CA LEU A 118 -3.11 38.68 -10.09
C LEU A 118 -2.33 37.87 -9.05
N TYR A 119 -1.93 36.63 -9.39
CA TYR A 119 -1.52 35.66 -8.38
C TYR A 119 -0.25 34.87 -8.70
N LYS A 120 0.55 35.25 -9.71
CA LYS A 120 1.82 34.55 -10.01
C LYS A 120 2.73 34.42 -8.80
N GLU A 121 2.81 35.45 -7.96
CA GLU A 121 3.66 35.46 -6.76
C GLU A 121 3.19 34.47 -5.68
N LYS A 122 1.92 34.05 -5.72
CA LYS A 122 1.30 33.14 -4.75
C LYS A 122 1.21 31.70 -5.23
N LEU A 123 1.55 31.44 -6.50
CA LEU A 123 1.27 30.17 -7.17
C LEU A 123 2.51 29.60 -7.88
N VAL A 124 3.28 30.46 -8.56
CA VAL A 124 4.38 30.04 -9.43
C VAL A 124 5.65 29.83 -8.61
N LYS A 125 6.33 28.71 -8.89
CA LYS A 125 7.50 28.24 -8.13
C LYS A 125 8.61 29.30 -8.00
N ALA A 126 8.86 30.10 -9.03
CA ALA A 126 9.86 31.18 -9.04
C ALA A 126 9.70 32.20 -7.88
N TRP A 127 8.47 32.41 -7.41
CA TRP A 127 8.17 33.28 -6.27
C TRP A 127 7.87 32.48 -5.01
N VAL A 128 7.15 31.36 -5.12
CA VAL A 128 6.74 30.54 -3.96
C VAL A 128 7.94 29.90 -3.25
N ASP A 129 8.94 29.40 -4.00
CA ASP A 129 10.12 28.72 -3.44
C ASP A 129 11.10 29.68 -2.73
N ARG A 130 10.79 30.98 -2.67
CA ARG A 130 11.52 31.94 -1.84
C ARG A 130 11.21 31.78 -0.35
N TYR A 131 10.11 31.09 -0.03
CA TYR A 131 9.61 30.94 1.34
C TYR A 131 9.60 29.47 1.77
N PRO A 132 9.79 29.17 3.07
CA PRO A 132 9.88 27.80 3.58
C PRO A 132 8.50 27.14 3.72
N HIS A 133 7.87 26.79 2.60
CA HIS A 133 6.56 26.12 2.57
C HIS A 133 6.63 24.60 2.83
N PHE A 134 7.82 24.03 2.99
CA PHE A 134 8.06 22.62 3.36
C PHE A 134 7.40 21.63 2.39
N GLY A 135 7.38 21.95 1.10
CA GLY A 135 6.71 21.16 0.07
C GLY A 135 5.18 21.31 0.02
N ASN A 136 4.59 22.18 0.84
CA ASN A 136 3.15 22.38 0.90
C ASN A 136 2.70 23.46 -0.06
N VAL A 137 2.20 23.03 -1.21
CA VAL A 137 1.62 23.90 -2.25
C VAL A 137 0.16 23.57 -2.53
N VAL A 138 -0.39 22.57 -1.82
CA VAL A 138 -1.79 22.13 -1.92
C VAL A 138 -2.42 21.98 -0.54
N THR A 139 -3.74 22.15 -0.46
CA THR A 139 -4.54 22.03 0.77
C THR A 139 -5.03 20.60 1.04
N SER A 140 -4.48 19.59 0.37
CA SER A 140 -4.92 18.19 0.49
C SER A 140 -4.85 17.64 1.92
N ARG A 141 -3.91 18.11 2.74
CA ARG A 141 -3.82 17.74 4.16
C ARG A 141 -5.04 18.20 4.96
N VAL A 142 -5.62 19.36 4.60
CA VAL A 142 -6.85 19.87 5.22
C VAL A 142 -8.03 18.99 4.84
N GLU A 143 -8.12 18.59 3.57
CA GLU A 143 -9.17 17.66 3.10
C GLU A 143 -9.09 16.29 3.79
N GLY A 144 -7.88 15.80 4.05
CA GLY A 144 -7.67 14.58 4.84
C GLY A 144 -8.24 14.70 6.26
N ILE A 145 -8.00 15.82 6.93
CA ILE A 145 -8.56 16.08 8.28
C ILE A 145 -10.08 16.25 8.21
N HIS A 146 -10.62 16.89 7.17
CA HIS A 146 -12.06 16.98 6.97
C HIS A 146 -12.69 15.61 6.79
N ALA A 147 -12.08 14.74 5.97
CA ALA A 147 -12.56 13.37 5.77
C ALA A 147 -12.52 12.57 7.09
N LEU A 148 -11.45 12.72 7.87
CA LEU A 148 -11.34 12.11 9.20
C LEU A 148 -12.45 12.60 10.15
N LEU A 149 -12.68 13.91 10.25
CA LEU A 149 -13.75 14.42 11.12
C LEU A 149 -15.14 13.95 10.67
N LYS A 150 -15.39 13.94 9.36
CA LYS A 150 -16.65 13.43 8.79
C LYS A 150 -16.85 11.95 9.10
N SER A 151 -15.80 11.12 9.04
CA SER A 151 -15.88 9.69 9.36
C SER A 151 -16.20 9.42 10.83
N HIS A 152 -15.76 10.32 11.73
CA HIS A 152 -16.12 10.25 13.14
C HIS A 152 -17.56 10.73 13.42
N LEU A 153 -18.04 11.75 12.71
CA LEU A 153 -19.40 12.25 12.85
C LEU A 153 -20.44 11.28 12.29
N LYS A 154 -20.15 10.60 11.16
CA LYS A 154 -20.99 9.60 10.46
C LYS A 154 -22.35 10.09 9.93
N LYS A 155 -23.04 10.99 10.63
CA LYS A 155 -24.38 11.52 10.30
C LYS A 155 -24.42 13.03 10.48
N SER A 156 -25.28 13.69 9.71
CA SER A 156 -25.48 15.15 9.76
C SER A 156 -26.53 15.61 10.77
N THR A 157 -27.17 14.70 11.50
CA THR A 157 -28.31 14.95 12.39
C THR A 157 -27.96 14.85 13.88
N LEU A 158 -26.66 14.79 14.22
CA LEU A 158 -26.21 14.73 15.61
C LEU A 158 -26.56 16.03 16.34
N ASP A 159 -26.91 15.92 17.62
CA ASP A 159 -26.97 17.11 18.47
C ASP A 159 -25.56 17.67 18.74
N LEU A 160 -25.51 18.91 19.25
CA LEU A 160 -24.24 19.61 19.48
C LEU A 160 -23.32 18.88 20.47
N PHE A 161 -23.88 18.20 21.47
CA PHE A 161 -23.10 17.48 22.46
C PHE A 161 -22.50 16.19 21.88
N GLU A 162 -23.27 15.44 21.11
CA GLU A 162 -22.81 14.25 20.38
C GLU A 162 -21.75 14.60 19.33
N ALA A 163 -21.98 15.66 18.55
CA ALA A 163 -21.00 16.16 17.57
C ALA A 163 -19.70 16.57 18.26
N TRP A 164 -19.78 17.30 19.39
CA TRP A 164 -18.60 17.66 20.18
C TRP A 164 -17.86 16.43 20.71
N ARG A 165 -18.58 15.41 21.23
CA ARG A 165 -17.96 14.16 21.69
C ARG A 165 -17.22 13.45 20.55
N ALA A 166 -17.84 13.35 19.38
CA ALA A 166 -17.23 12.74 18.20
C ALA A 166 -15.95 13.46 17.77
N VAL A 167 -15.98 14.80 17.72
CA VAL A 167 -14.81 15.64 17.39
C VAL A 167 -13.71 15.47 18.45
N LYS A 168 -14.07 15.49 19.74
CA LYS A 168 -13.11 15.27 20.84
C LYS A 168 -12.42 13.91 20.71
N HIS A 169 -13.17 12.85 20.41
CA HIS A 169 -12.60 11.52 20.20
C HIS A 169 -11.67 11.47 18.98
N ALA A 170 -12.05 12.09 17.86
CA ALA A 170 -11.20 12.19 16.68
C ALA A 170 -9.86 12.87 17.02
N LEU A 171 -9.91 13.99 17.75
CA LEU A 171 -8.71 14.74 18.16
C LEU A 171 -7.83 13.96 19.13
N LEU A 172 -8.41 13.27 20.12
CA LEU A 172 -7.66 12.45 21.07
C LEU A 172 -6.97 11.26 20.38
N ASN A 173 -7.65 10.61 19.43
CA ASN A 173 -7.09 9.52 18.64
C ASN A 173 -5.92 10.02 17.77
N GLN A 174 -6.09 11.17 17.09
CA GLN A 174 -5.02 11.77 16.31
C GLN A 174 -3.82 12.16 17.18
N LEU A 175 -4.05 12.72 18.36
CA LEU A 175 -2.97 13.03 19.28
C LEU A 175 -2.22 11.78 19.74
N ALA A 176 -2.93 10.70 20.04
CA ALA A 176 -2.32 9.42 20.41
C ALA A 176 -1.49 8.84 19.25
N GLU A 177 -2.02 8.86 18.03
CA GLU A 177 -1.33 8.42 16.83
C GLU A 177 -0.07 9.25 16.54
N LEU A 178 -0.14 10.57 16.64
CA LEU A 178 1.01 11.46 16.47
C LEU A 178 2.10 11.20 17.51
N ARG A 179 1.73 11.01 18.78
CA ARG A 179 2.68 10.67 19.85
C ARG A 179 3.35 9.31 19.61
N TYR A 180 2.56 8.31 19.21
CA TYR A 180 3.09 6.99 18.85
C TYR A 180 4.06 7.08 17.66
N ASN A 181 3.68 7.80 16.61
CA ASN A 181 4.50 7.99 15.42
C ASN A 181 5.81 8.71 15.75
N GLN A 182 5.77 9.75 16.59
CA GLN A 182 6.97 10.44 17.05
C GLN A 182 7.90 9.49 17.83
N ALA A 183 7.39 8.76 18.82
CA ALA A 183 8.18 7.81 19.59
C ALA A 183 8.78 6.69 18.71
N LYS A 184 8.01 6.22 17.73
CA LYS A 184 8.47 5.24 16.73
C LYS A 184 9.61 5.80 15.88
N GLN A 185 9.52 7.05 15.44
CA GLN A 185 10.59 7.70 14.66
C GLN A 185 11.84 7.98 15.48
N GLN A 186 11.68 8.28 16.78
CA GLN A 186 12.78 8.50 17.72
C GLN A 186 13.57 7.22 18.04
N SER A 187 12.90 6.06 18.02
CA SER A 187 13.49 4.77 18.41
C SER A 187 13.96 3.92 17.23
N ARG A 188 13.34 4.05 16.06
CA ARG A 188 13.65 3.22 14.89
C ARG A 188 14.41 3.99 13.83
N VAL A 189 15.45 3.35 13.29
CA VAL A 189 16.16 3.80 12.10
C VAL A 189 15.66 2.99 10.89
N PRO A 190 15.09 3.63 9.86
CA PRO A 190 14.76 2.95 8.61
C PRO A 190 16.03 2.45 7.93
N ILE A 191 15.99 1.22 7.40
CA ILE A 191 17.17 0.57 6.78
C ILE A 191 17.67 1.41 5.60
N GLU A 192 16.77 2.05 4.85
CA GLU A 192 17.14 2.90 3.71
C GLU A 192 17.89 4.18 4.12
N LEU A 193 17.94 4.51 5.41
CA LEU A 193 18.62 5.67 5.99
C LEU A 193 19.81 5.25 6.89
N SER A 194 20.19 3.98 6.88
CA SER A 194 21.31 3.44 7.66
C SER A 194 22.64 3.87 7.02
N GLY A 195 23.25 4.94 7.50
CA GLY A 195 24.55 5.39 7.02
C GLY A 195 25.14 6.52 7.87
N VAL A 196 26.47 6.58 7.91
CA VAL A 196 27.25 7.52 8.75
C VAL A 196 26.79 8.98 8.59
N LEU A 197 26.38 9.35 7.37
CA LEU A 197 25.86 10.67 7.05
C LEU A 197 24.67 11.09 7.92
N TYR A 198 23.78 10.17 8.31
CA TYR A 198 22.54 10.47 9.04
C TYR A 198 22.61 10.17 10.54
N ASN A 199 23.69 9.52 11.01
CA ASN A 199 23.80 9.02 12.38
C ASN A 199 23.54 10.09 13.45
N ALA A 200 24.07 11.30 13.26
CA ALA A 200 23.94 12.39 14.21
C ALA A 200 22.51 12.94 14.33
N VAL A 201 21.68 12.77 13.30
CA VAL A 201 20.30 13.31 13.23
C VAL A 201 19.22 12.25 13.44
N HIS A 202 19.61 10.98 13.58
CA HIS A 202 18.65 9.90 13.86
C HIS A 202 17.89 10.11 15.16
N GLY A 203 16.57 9.98 15.06
CA GLY A 203 15.64 10.22 16.16
C GLY A 203 15.55 11.69 16.61
N TRP A 204 16.23 12.61 15.94
CA TRP A 204 16.08 14.07 16.13
C TRP A 204 15.35 14.73 14.97
N VAL A 205 15.48 14.19 13.77
CA VAL A 205 14.82 14.66 12.55
C VAL A 205 13.80 13.62 12.10
N SER A 206 12.67 14.07 11.57
CA SER A 206 11.62 13.17 11.08
C SER A 206 12.10 12.28 9.93
N HIS A 207 11.55 11.07 9.84
CA HIS A 207 11.90 10.14 8.76
C HIS A 207 11.60 10.72 7.38
N GLU A 208 10.53 11.51 7.26
CA GLU A 208 10.16 12.17 6.00
C GLU A 208 11.23 13.17 5.54
N ALA A 209 11.76 13.98 6.44
CA ALA A 209 12.83 14.92 6.13
C ALA A 209 14.11 14.20 5.70
N LEU A 210 14.48 13.12 6.40
CA LEU A 210 15.65 12.32 6.05
C LEU A 210 15.49 11.65 4.68
N ARG A 211 14.29 11.13 4.35
CA ARG A 211 14.02 10.58 3.01
C ARG A 211 14.15 11.62 1.91
N LYS A 212 13.67 12.84 2.13
CA LYS A 212 13.84 13.94 1.17
C LYS A 212 15.31 14.36 1.01
N ALA A 213 16.08 14.37 2.10
CA ALA A 213 17.52 14.59 2.01
C ALA A 213 18.22 13.45 1.23
N GLU A 214 17.79 12.20 1.44
CA GLU A 214 18.30 11.05 0.70
C GLU A 214 17.92 11.11 -0.79
N GLU A 215 16.73 11.60 -1.15
CA GLU A 215 16.35 11.88 -2.53
C GLU A 215 17.30 12.90 -3.17
N GLN A 216 17.69 13.96 -2.45
CA GLN A 216 18.70 14.91 -2.92
C GLN A 216 20.08 14.28 -3.06
N ARG A 217 20.49 13.44 -2.10
CA ARG A 217 21.76 12.71 -2.17
C ARG A 217 21.81 11.79 -3.38
N LYS A 218 20.71 11.11 -3.71
CA LYS A 218 20.62 10.24 -4.90
C LYS A 218 20.77 11.01 -6.21
N LEU A 219 20.50 12.32 -6.24
CA LEU A 219 20.79 13.14 -7.43
C LEU A 219 22.29 13.25 -7.71
N LEU A 220 23.15 13.05 -6.70
CA LEU A 220 24.61 13.04 -6.86
C LEU A 220 25.12 11.82 -7.63
N LEU A 221 24.30 10.78 -7.79
CA LEU A 221 24.61 9.63 -8.63
C LEU A 221 24.45 9.94 -10.13
N LYS A 222 23.88 11.09 -10.49
CA LYS A 222 23.75 11.56 -11.87
C LYS A 222 24.97 12.44 -12.20
N GLU A 223 25.52 12.27 -13.40
CA GLU A 223 26.80 12.88 -13.80
C GLU A 223 26.79 14.42 -13.74
N ASP A 224 25.68 15.07 -14.11
CA ASP A 224 25.58 16.53 -14.13
C ASP A 224 24.55 17.08 -13.15
N LEU A 225 25.03 17.81 -12.14
CA LEU A 225 24.19 18.65 -11.29
C LEU A 225 24.14 20.08 -11.86
N PRO A 226 22.94 20.64 -12.09
CA PRO A 226 22.82 22.04 -12.49
C PRO A 226 23.35 22.97 -11.38
N ALA A 227 23.61 24.24 -11.69
CA ALA A 227 24.04 25.22 -10.70
C ALA A 227 23.04 25.32 -9.53
N CYS A 228 23.57 25.49 -8.31
CA CYS A 228 22.74 25.59 -7.11
C CYS A 228 22.01 26.93 -7.07
N THR A 229 20.68 26.90 -7.12
CA THR A 229 19.84 28.10 -6.93
C THR A 229 19.50 28.36 -5.46
N GLY A 230 19.81 27.42 -4.57
CA GLY A 230 19.40 27.41 -3.16
C GLY A 230 17.88 27.26 -2.95
N ALA A 231 17.09 27.12 -4.01
CA ALA A 231 15.63 27.10 -3.93
C ALA A 231 15.12 25.95 -3.07
N PHE A 232 15.68 24.75 -3.23
CA PHE A 232 15.29 23.58 -2.44
C PHE A 232 15.51 23.79 -0.94
N SER A 233 16.68 24.31 -0.55
CA SER A 233 16.97 24.55 0.87
C SER A 233 16.10 25.66 1.46
N ARG A 234 15.81 26.73 0.70
CA ARG A 234 14.87 27.76 1.14
C ARG A 234 13.44 27.24 1.27
N SER A 235 12.94 26.52 0.27
CA SER A 235 11.54 26.11 0.21
C SER A 235 11.21 24.93 1.11
N HIS A 236 12.12 23.96 1.21
CA HIS A 236 11.93 22.76 2.01
C HIS A 236 12.59 22.85 3.38
N GLY A 237 13.52 23.77 3.61
CA GLY A 237 14.27 23.83 4.88
C GLY A 237 15.14 22.58 5.10
N LEU A 238 15.67 22.02 4.02
CA LEU A 238 16.44 20.77 3.98
C LEU A 238 17.77 20.96 3.22
N PRO A 239 18.80 20.16 3.47
CA PRO A 239 20.03 20.22 2.68
C PRO A 239 19.75 19.84 1.22
N CYS A 240 20.18 20.69 0.29
CA CYS A 240 20.10 20.40 -1.15
C CYS A 240 21.25 19.48 -1.59
N ALA A 241 21.16 18.93 -2.80
CA ALA A 241 22.19 18.04 -3.34
C ALA A 241 23.60 18.67 -3.28
N HIS A 242 23.75 19.95 -3.60
CA HIS A 242 25.05 20.64 -3.56
C HIS A 242 25.65 20.73 -2.15
N MET A 243 24.82 21.01 -1.14
CA MET A 243 25.27 21.01 0.26
C MET A 243 25.69 19.60 0.69
N LEU A 244 24.93 18.58 0.29
CA LEU A 244 25.27 17.18 0.56
C LEU A 244 26.57 16.76 -0.12
N LYS A 245 26.82 17.22 -1.35
CA LYS A 245 28.08 16.98 -2.06
C LYS A 245 29.28 17.56 -1.31
N ALA A 246 29.18 18.82 -0.88
CA ALA A 246 30.24 19.48 -0.10
C ALA A 246 30.52 18.76 1.23
N LEU A 247 29.47 18.24 1.88
CA LEU A 247 29.61 17.43 3.09
C LEU A 247 30.23 16.04 2.80
N GLN A 248 29.89 15.39 1.69
CA GLN A 248 30.53 14.11 1.33
C GLN A 248 32.04 14.27 1.06
N GLU A 249 32.47 15.41 0.51
CA GLU A 249 33.88 15.68 0.22
C GLU A 249 34.69 15.99 1.49
N GLN A 250 34.05 16.55 2.53
CA GLN A 250 34.70 16.93 3.80
C GLN A 250 34.56 15.86 4.89
N ASP A 251 33.80 14.79 4.63
CA ASP A 251 33.40 13.73 5.56
C ASP A 251 32.69 14.13 6.90
N PRO A 252 31.94 15.25 7.05
CA PRO A 252 31.18 15.50 8.27
C PRO A 252 29.80 14.83 8.18
N PRO A 253 29.26 14.29 9.29
CA PRO A 253 27.87 13.85 9.34
C PRO A 253 26.93 15.06 9.26
N LEU A 254 25.69 14.83 8.82
CA LEU A 254 24.65 15.86 8.87
C LEU A 254 24.30 16.20 10.31
N CYS A 255 24.48 17.47 10.67
CA CYS A 255 24.03 18.03 11.94
C CYS A 255 22.57 18.51 11.89
N LEU A 256 21.98 18.68 13.08
CA LEU A 256 20.58 19.11 13.25
C LEU A 256 20.29 20.51 12.65
N GLU A 257 21.30 21.38 12.62
CA GLU A 257 21.21 22.75 12.08
C GLU A 257 21.01 22.81 10.55
N HIS A 258 21.37 21.75 9.83
CA HIS A 258 21.11 21.65 8.40
C HIS A 258 19.61 21.45 8.08
N PHE A 259 18.81 21.15 9.10
CA PHE A 259 17.37 20.94 8.99
C PHE A 259 16.62 22.06 9.68
N HIS A 260 15.65 22.64 8.99
CA HIS A 260 14.75 23.62 9.58
C HIS A 260 13.96 22.99 10.76
N ARG A 261 13.72 23.77 11.81
CA ARG A 261 13.04 23.33 13.05
C ARG A 261 11.68 22.66 12.84
N HIS A 262 11.02 22.95 11.71
CA HIS A 262 9.80 22.26 11.26
C HIS A 262 9.95 20.73 11.23
N TRP A 263 11.14 20.23 10.90
CA TRP A 263 11.43 18.82 10.74
C TRP A 263 11.96 18.15 12.01
N HIS A 264 12.21 18.92 13.08
CA HIS A 264 12.75 18.40 14.32
C HIS A 264 11.66 17.66 15.11
N LEU A 265 12.00 16.47 15.61
CA LEU A 265 11.18 15.72 16.55
C LEU A 265 11.36 16.31 17.95
N SER A 266 10.28 16.39 18.72
CA SER A 266 10.37 16.90 20.10
C SER A 266 11.04 15.86 21.00
N ARG A 267 12.29 16.13 21.39
CA ARG A 267 13.11 15.24 22.23
C ARG A 267 13.89 16.06 23.27
N PRO A 268 13.98 15.62 24.54
CA PRO A 268 14.85 16.27 25.52
C PRO A 268 16.33 15.93 25.26
N GLY A 269 17.22 16.91 25.47
CA GLY A 269 18.67 16.78 25.30
C GLY A 269 19.21 17.40 23.99
N SER A 270 20.47 17.10 23.67
CA SER A 270 21.12 17.51 22.40
C SER A 270 21.55 16.28 21.60
N PRO A 271 21.64 16.37 20.26
CA PRO A 271 22.15 15.28 19.44
C PRO A 271 23.57 14.91 19.86
N GLN A 272 23.78 13.64 20.21
CA GLN A 272 25.11 13.10 20.42
C GLN A 272 25.58 12.45 19.12
N LEU A 273 26.81 12.75 18.72
CA LEU A 273 27.50 12.01 17.67
C LEU A 273 27.76 10.59 18.18
N LEU A 274 26.82 9.68 17.92
CA LEU A 274 27.03 8.26 18.12
C LEU A 274 27.92 7.78 16.99
N LEU A 275 29.23 7.70 17.25
CA LEU A 275 30.18 6.96 16.43
C LEU A 275 29.82 5.48 16.57
N GLU A 276 29.03 4.95 15.65
CA GLU A 276 28.81 3.51 15.59
C GLU A 276 30.16 2.81 15.36
N PRO A 277 30.47 1.73 16.11
CA PRO A 277 31.63 0.90 15.79
C PRO A 277 31.49 0.45 14.33
N ARG A 278 32.56 0.63 13.54
CA ARG A 278 32.59 0.15 12.15
C ARG A 278 32.12 -1.30 12.14
N GLN A 279 31.01 -1.59 11.45
CA GLN A 279 30.56 -2.95 11.26
C GLN A 279 31.61 -3.69 10.41
N TYR A 280 32.45 -4.48 11.08
CA TYR A 280 33.33 -5.42 10.42
C TYR A 280 32.47 -6.63 10.03
N ILE A 281 32.07 -6.69 8.76
CA ILE A 281 31.41 -7.87 8.21
C ILE A 281 32.50 -8.90 7.98
N ASP A 282 32.70 -9.79 8.95
CA ASP A 282 33.50 -10.99 8.74
C ASP A 282 32.88 -11.78 7.58
N ARG A 283 33.59 -11.83 6.45
CA ARG A 283 33.30 -12.81 5.41
C ARG A 283 33.69 -14.16 5.99
N VAL A 284 32.72 -14.86 6.59
CA VAL A 284 32.90 -16.24 7.02
C VAL A 284 33.45 -17.02 5.82
N ALA A 285 34.67 -17.52 5.95
CA ALA A 285 35.28 -18.37 4.95
C ALA A 285 34.44 -19.64 4.81
N ASP A 286 34.10 -20.03 3.59
CA ASP A 286 33.21 -21.14 3.21
C ASP A 286 33.66 -22.56 3.66
N ASN A 287 34.68 -22.67 4.51
CA ASN A 287 35.31 -23.93 4.89
C ASN A 287 35.26 -24.21 6.40
N SER A 288 34.10 -24.06 7.04
CA SER A 288 33.90 -24.61 8.39
C SER A 288 33.38 -26.05 8.29
N ALA A 289 34.19 -27.02 8.73
CA ALA A 289 33.83 -28.45 8.82
C ALA A 289 32.87 -28.76 9.99
N GLU A 290 31.88 -27.89 10.22
CA GLU A 290 30.91 -28.06 11.31
C GLU A 290 29.60 -28.71 10.82
N PRO A 291 28.99 -29.60 11.63
CA PRO A 291 27.79 -30.32 11.25
C PRO A 291 26.58 -29.35 11.16
N GLN A 292 25.88 -29.39 10.02
CA GLN A 292 24.67 -28.60 9.76
C GLN A 292 23.49 -29.08 10.63
N SER A 293 23.42 -28.63 11.88
CA SER A 293 22.16 -28.58 12.63
C SER A 293 21.55 -27.18 12.53
N SER A 294 20.22 -27.10 12.52
CA SER A 294 19.48 -25.85 12.26
C SER A 294 19.64 -24.77 13.33
N ILE A 295 20.30 -25.07 14.46
CA ILE A 295 20.40 -24.16 15.61
C ILE A 295 21.85 -23.67 15.83
N ARG A 296 22.86 -24.20 15.12
CA ARG A 296 24.28 -23.79 15.21
C ARG A 296 24.73 -23.48 16.65
N ARG A 297 24.36 -24.34 17.59
CA ARG A 297 24.82 -24.27 18.98
C ARG A 297 25.61 -25.52 19.31
N GLU A 298 26.68 -25.36 20.07
CA GLU A 298 27.35 -26.50 20.70
C GLU A 298 26.37 -27.19 21.65
N ALA A 299 26.20 -28.50 21.49
CA ALA A 299 25.34 -29.27 22.36
C ALA A 299 25.92 -29.30 23.78
N SER A 300 25.07 -29.16 24.79
CA SER A 300 25.56 -29.19 26.17
C SER A 300 26.03 -30.60 26.55
N ALA A 301 26.93 -30.70 27.53
CA ALA A 301 27.43 -32.00 28.01
C ALA A 301 26.30 -32.94 28.48
N PHE A 302 25.18 -32.41 28.95
CA PHE A 302 24.00 -33.20 29.33
C PHE A 302 23.28 -33.80 28.12
N GLU A 303 23.16 -33.04 27.01
CA GLU A 303 22.55 -33.52 25.77
C GLU A 303 23.41 -34.62 25.12
N ALA A 304 24.74 -34.50 25.21
CA ALA A 304 25.67 -35.52 24.73
C ALA A 304 25.58 -36.83 25.54
N VAL A 305 25.41 -36.73 26.86
CA VAL A 305 25.22 -37.89 27.73
C VAL A 305 23.86 -38.55 27.46
N GLU A 306 22.79 -37.76 27.30
CA GLU A 306 21.44 -38.27 27.05
C GLU A 306 21.36 -39.07 25.73
N ALA A 307 22.03 -38.58 24.68
CA ALA A 307 22.16 -39.29 23.40
C ALA A 307 22.99 -40.60 23.50
N ALA A 308 23.95 -40.67 24.41
CA ALA A 308 24.73 -41.88 24.66
C ALA A 308 23.98 -42.93 25.51
N THR A 309 23.01 -42.51 26.32
CA THR A 309 22.17 -43.41 27.15
C THR A 309 20.94 -43.98 26.45
N GLN A 310 20.58 -43.51 25.24
CA GLN A 310 19.48 -44.13 24.50
C GLN A 310 19.94 -45.46 23.87
N PRO A 311 19.27 -46.60 24.16
CA PRO A 311 19.61 -47.86 23.52
C PRO A 311 19.33 -47.75 22.02
N ARG A 312 20.36 -47.95 21.19
CA ARG A 312 20.20 -48.00 19.73
C ARG A 312 19.26 -49.15 19.38
N ALA A 313 18.08 -48.84 18.83
CA ALA A 313 17.15 -49.83 18.36
C ALA A 313 17.81 -50.75 17.33
N GLU A 314 17.66 -52.07 17.49
CA GLU A 314 18.21 -53.05 16.56
C GLU A 314 17.60 -52.85 15.17
N PRO A 315 18.40 -52.98 14.08
CA PRO A 315 17.92 -52.73 12.74
C PRO A 315 16.85 -53.75 12.35
N THR A 316 15.67 -53.26 11.96
CA THR A 316 14.60 -54.10 11.40
C THR A 316 14.75 -54.20 9.90
N CYS A 317 14.69 -55.42 9.37
CA CYS A 317 14.77 -55.68 7.94
C CYS A 317 13.48 -55.22 7.26
N SER A 318 13.54 -54.20 6.40
CA SER A 318 12.36 -53.67 5.72
C SER A 318 11.69 -54.62 4.73
N ARG A 319 12.27 -55.81 4.48
CA ARG A 319 11.76 -56.80 3.51
C ARG A 319 11.11 -58.02 4.16
N CYS A 320 11.64 -58.54 5.28
CA CYS A 320 11.01 -59.62 6.05
C CYS A 320 10.47 -59.17 7.41
N HIS A 321 10.64 -57.88 7.75
CA HIS A 321 10.22 -57.24 9.00
C HIS A 321 10.79 -57.87 10.29
N ALA A 322 11.77 -58.76 10.17
CA ALA A 322 12.49 -59.32 11.32
C ALA A 322 13.55 -58.34 11.86
N ILE A 323 13.68 -58.29 13.18
CA ILE A 323 14.61 -57.44 13.91
C ILE A 323 15.99 -58.12 13.95
N GLY A 324 17.08 -57.34 13.90
CA GLY A 324 18.46 -57.81 14.05
C GLY A 324 19.28 -57.86 12.74
N HIS A 325 18.72 -57.46 11.60
CA HIS A 325 19.47 -57.37 10.33
C HIS A 325 18.80 -56.40 9.33
N LYS A 326 19.50 -56.06 8.23
CA LYS A 326 18.96 -55.19 7.15
C LYS A 326 18.64 -56.02 5.90
N MET A 327 17.83 -55.48 4.97
CA MET A 327 17.38 -56.19 3.76
C MET A 327 18.49 -56.74 2.85
N SER A 328 19.71 -56.19 2.95
CA SER A 328 20.88 -56.62 2.18
C SER A 328 21.74 -57.67 2.91
N SER A 329 21.44 -58.01 4.16
CA SER A 329 22.20 -58.96 4.98
C SER A 329 21.95 -60.42 4.54
N LYS A 330 22.99 -61.25 4.57
CA LYS A 330 22.92 -62.70 4.23
C LYS A 330 21.89 -63.46 5.08
N SER A 331 21.58 -62.96 6.26
CA SER A 331 20.61 -63.50 7.22
C SER A 331 19.14 -63.31 6.81
N CYS A 332 18.86 -62.52 5.76
CA CYS A 332 17.50 -62.34 5.27
C CYS A 332 17.13 -63.46 4.27
N PRO A 333 16.12 -64.30 4.57
CA PRO A 333 15.69 -65.36 3.66
C PRO A 333 15.05 -64.85 2.36
N LEU A 334 14.65 -63.57 2.32
CA LEU A 334 14.00 -62.91 1.17
C LEU A 334 14.96 -62.02 0.36
N ARG A 335 16.28 -62.13 0.60
CA ARG A 335 17.30 -61.24 0.00
C ARG A 335 17.36 -61.29 -1.54
N HIS A 336 16.99 -62.42 -2.16
CA HIS A 336 17.12 -62.65 -3.61
C HIS A 336 15.81 -62.95 -4.35
N VAL A 337 14.64 -62.81 -3.70
CA VAL A 337 13.34 -63.17 -4.29
C VAL A 337 12.98 -62.34 -5.54
N GLU A 338 13.42 -61.08 -5.61
CA GLU A 338 13.23 -60.21 -6.78
C GLU A 338 14.08 -60.62 -8.01
N ILE A 339 15.11 -61.47 -7.85
CA ILE A 339 15.93 -61.97 -8.96
C ILE A 339 15.25 -63.17 -9.66
N SER A 340 14.52 -64.01 -8.90
CA SER A 340 13.76 -65.14 -9.47
C SER A 340 12.43 -64.74 -10.12
N GLN A 341 11.87 -63.58 -9.78
CA GLN A 341 10.64 -63.08 -10.39
C GLN A 341 10.87 -62.27 -11.68
N ARG A 342 12.10 -61.78 -11.93
CA ARG A 342 12.48 -61.09 -13.18
C ARG A 342 12.73 -62.02 -14.37
N SER A 343 13.03 -63.31 -14.17
CA SER A 343 13.30 -64.25 -15.29
C SER A 343 12.05 -64.88 -15.91
N ALA A 344 10.84 -64.61 -15.39
CA ALA A 344 9.58 -65.19 -15.88
C ALA A 344 8.65 -64.14 -16.55
N THR A 345 9.00 -62.85 -16.52
CA THR A 345 8.18 -61.75 -17.05
C THR A 345 8.76 -61.06 -18.30
N GLU A 346 9.95 -61.45 -18.79
CA GLU A 346 10.57 -60.84 -19.97
C GLU A 346 10.16 -61.45 -21.33
N THR A 347 9.27 -62.45 -21.40
CA THR A 347 8.91 -63.10 -22.69
C THR A 347 7.55 -62.74 -23.27
N LEU A 348 6.68 -61.95 -22.61
CA LEU A 348 5.28 -61.77 -23.10
C LEU A 348 4.67 -60.37 -22.96
N ALA A 349 5.44 -59.29 -22.85
CA ALA A 349 4.87 -57.94 -22.78
C ALA A 349 5.68 -56.87 -23.53
N ALA A 350 6.15 -57.19 -24.74
CA ALA A 350 6.25 -56.20 -25.80
C ALA A 350 4.83 -56.04 -26.38
N ILE A 351 4.01 -55.20 -25.76
CA ILE A 351 2.83 -54.47 -26.29
C ILE A 351 2.09 -53.85 -25.09
N ALA A 352 1.82 -52.56 -25.20
CA ALA A 352 0.90 -51.73 -24.42
C ALA A 352 1.36 -51.19 -23.04
N VAL A 353 1.33 -49.86 -22.93
CA VAL A 353 1.33 -49.07 -21.69
C VAL A 353 0.04 -48.24 -21.70
N PRO A 354 -0.81 -48.32 -20.66
CA PRO A 354 -1.09 -47.13 -19.84
C PRO A 354 -1.32 -47.49 -18.33
N PRO A 355 -1.98 -46.69 -17.48
CA PRO A 355 -1.38 -45.94 -16.37
C PRO A 355 -1.83 -46.41 -14.96
N THR A 356 -1.25 -45.88 -13.88
CA THR A 356 -1.77 -46.06 -12.49
C THR A 356 -1.34 -44.85 -11.66
N VAL A 357 -2.22 -43.93 -11.26
CA VAL A 357 -3.23 -43.95 -10.17
C VAL A 357 -2.61 -43.97 -8.76
N ALA A 358 -3.02 -42.95 -8.00
CA ALA A 358 -2.74 -42.70 -6.59
C ALA A 358 -3.35 -43.76 -5.67
N GLY A 359 -2.72 -43.99 -4.52
CA GLY A 359 -3.22 -44.85 -3.46
C GLY A 359 -2.90 -44.27 -2.08
N THR A 360 -3.97 -43.82 -1.43
CA THR A 360 -4.13 -43.34 -0.05
C THR A 360 -3.78 -44.42 0.98
N SER A 361 -3.35 -44.04 2.18
CA SER A 361 -3.44 -44.92 3.37
C SER A 361 -4.19 -44.25 4.51
N THR A 362 -5.37 -44.82 4.74
CA THR A 362 -6.24 -44.72 5.89
C THR A 362 -5.67 -45.55 7.05
N MET A 363 -5.88 -45.11 8.29
CA MET A 363 -5.82 -46.00 9.47
C MET A 363 -7.16 -45.91 10.24
N LEU A 364 -7.76 -47.08 10.39
CA LEU A 364 -8.90 -47.52 11.18
C LEU A 364 -8.30 -48.32 12.38
N LEU A 365 -8.83 -48.54 13.59
CA LEU A 365 -10.18 -48.42 14.19
C LEU A 365 -10.11 -48.82 15.70
N LEU A 366 -11.08 -48.30 16.50
CA LEU A 366 -11.91 -48.96 17.56
C LEU A 366 -11.35 -49.17 19.00
N PRO A 367 -12.21 -49.50 20.02
CA PRO A 367 -13.24 -48.62 20.61
C PRO A 367 -13.36 -48.76 22.16
N ALA A 368 -14.16 -47.92 22.84
CA ALA A 368 -14.79 -48.30 24.11
C ALA A 368 -16.07 -47.48 24.36
N THR A 369 -17.15 -48.19 24.72
CA THR A 369 -18.48 -47.68 25.07
C THR A 369 -18.74 -47.92 26.56
N THR A 370 -19.35 -46.95 27.24
CA THR A 370 -20.37 -47.17 28.31
C THR A 370 -21.17 -45.88 28.57
N LYS A 371 -22.44 -46.05 28.95
CA LYS A 371 -23.56 -45.11 28.88
C LYS A 371 -23.86 -44.38 30.21
N GLY A 372 -24.44 -43.18 30.09
CA GLY A 372 -25.55 -42.64 30.93
C GLY A 372 -25.17 -41.97 32.26
N PRO A 373 -25.99 -41.02 32.79
CA PRO A 373 -27.45 -40.98 32.68
C PRO A 373 -28.07 -39.69 32.10
N THR A 374 -29.32 -39.85 31.69
CA THR A 374 -30.28 -38.90 31.10
C THR A 374 -30.94 -37.94 32.10
N ALA A 375 -31.21 -36.71 31.66
CA ALA A 375 -32.30 -35.86 32.14
C ALA A 375 -32.91 -35.11 30.94
N VAL A 376 -34.21 -34.90 31.01
CA VAL A 376 -35.21 -34.79 29.94
C VAL A 376 -35.42 -33.35 29.45
N GLU A 377 -35.55 -33.25 28.12
CA GLU A 377 -36.27 -32.30 27.26
C GLU A 377 -36.56 -30.85 27.70
N SER A 378 -36.13 -29.91 26.85
CA SER A 378 -37.07 -28.98 26.22
C SER A 378 -36.54 -28.58 24.84
N SER A 379 -37.22 -29.07 23.82
CA SER A 379 -36.98 -28.82 22.41
C SER A 379 -37.59 -27.47 22.00
N VAL A 380 -36.72 -26.57 21.53
CA VAL A 380 -37.12 -25.57 20.53
C VAL A 380 -36.14 -25.74 19.38
N GLU A 381 -36.59 -26.38 18.30
CA GLU A 381 -35.88 -26.39 17.02
C GLU A 381 -35.81 -24.95 16.50
N ALA A 382 -34.74 -24.25 16.87
CA ALA A 382 -34.29 -23.11 16.10
C ALA A 382 -33.66 -23.68 14.82
N VAL A 383 -34.42 -23.64 13.72
CA VAL A 383 -33.85 -23.72 12.38
C VAL A 383 -32.76 -22.65 12.31
N ALA A 384 -31.51 -23.08 12.41
CA ALA A 384 -30.35 -22.22 12.24
C ALA A 384 -30.28 -21.83 10.76
N VAL A 385 -31.02 -20.79 10.40
CA VAL A 385 -30.83 -20.11 9.12
C VAL A 385 -29.42 -19.53 9.18
N ALA A 386 -28.51 -20.08 8.39
CA ALA A 386 -27.17 -19.55 8.24
C ALA A 386 -27.27 -18.05 7.90
N PRO A 387 -26.53 -17.16 8.58
CA PRO A 387 -26.60 -15.74 8.30
C PRO A 387 -26.19 -15.50 6.85
N VAL A 388 -27.08 -14.88 6.06
CA VAL A 388 -26.80 -14.50 4.67
C VAL A 388 -25.58 -13.59 4.68
N LEU A 389 -24.48 -14.06 4.09
CA LEU A 389 -23.26 -13.29 3.99
C LEU A 389 -23.46 -12.13 3.00
N ARG A 390 -22.96 -10.95 3.37
CA ARG A 390 -22.97 -9.79 2.47
C ARG A 390 -22.11 -10.07 1.24
N TYR A 391 -22.43 -9.41 0.14
CA TYR A 391 -21.73 -9.52 -1.14
C TYR A 391 -20.22 -9.26 -1.00
N ASP A 392 -19.86 -8.26 -0.19
CA ASP A 392 -18.51 -7.82 0.12
C ASP A 392 -17.83 -8.64 1.24
N ASP A 393 -18.51 -9.65 1.82
CA ASP A 393 -17.92 -10.53 2.82
C ASP A 393 -16.84 -11.41 2.17
N PRO A 394 -15.60 -11.45 2.72
CA PRO A 394 -14.51 -12.24 2.15
C PRO A 394 -14.82 -13.74 1.98
N ARG A 395 -15.70 -14.30 2.81
CA ARG A 395 -16.13 -15.70 2.69
C ARG A 395 -17.08 -15.89 1.51
N ALA A 396 -18.00 -14.95 1.30
CA ALA A 396 -18.91 -14.97 0.14
C ALA A 396 -18.12 -14.79 -1.16
N ILE A 397 -17.12 -13.90 -1.16
CA ILE A 397 -16.21 -13.71 -2.28
C ILE A 397 -15.48 -15.02 -2.62
N TYR A 398 -14.91 -15.69 -1.63
CA TYR A 398 -14.23 -16.96 -1.83
C TYR A 398 -15.16 -18.07 -2.34
N GLN A 399 -16.39 -18.16 -1.81
CA GLN A 399 -17.39 -19.10 -2.30
C GLN A 399 -17.68 -18.90 -3.78
N ARG A 400 -17.87 -17.65 -4.24
CA ARG A 400 -18.08 -17.35 -5.66
C ARG A 400 -16.88 -17.72 -6.53
N TYR A 401 -15.66 -17.44 -6.06
CA TYR A 401 -14.43 -17.85 -6.74
C TYR A 401 -14.38 -19.37 -6.92
N THR A 402 -14.66 -20.13 -5.86
CA THR A 402 -14.64 -21.60 -5.93
C THR A 402 -15.72 -22.14 -6.86
N ALA A 403 -16.94 -21.59 -6.85
CA ALA A 403 -18.02 -22.00 -7.74
C ALA A 403 -17.66 -21.74 -9.22
N ALA A 404 -17.15 -20.56 -9.54
CA ALA A 404 -16.73 -20.20 -10.90
C ALA A 404 -15.57 -21.09 -11.41
N ARG A 405 -14.63 -21.43 -10.51
CA ARG A 405 -13.54 -22.37 -10.83
C ARG A 405 -14.05 -23.79 -11.08
N GLU A 406 -14.98 -24.27 -10.26
CA GLU A 406 -15.58 -25.60 -10.44
C GLU A 406 -16.38 -25.69 -11.75
N ASP A 407 -17.10 -24.64 -12.13
CA ASP A 407 -17.79 -24.60 -13.42
C ASP A 407 -16.81 -24.56 -14.60
N TRP A 408 -15.69 -23.84 -14.46
CA TRP A 408 -14.60 -23.90 -15.44
C TRP A 408 -13.99 -25.31 -15.53
N TYR A 409 -13.80 -26.02 -14.41
CA TYR A 409 -13.32 -27.40 -14.39
C TYR A 409 -14.27 -28.35 -15.09
N LYS A 410 -15.59 -28.21 -14.89
CA LYS A 410 -16.61 -29.03 -15.57
C LYS A 410 -16.61 -28.80 -17.08
N ALA A 411 -16.33 -27.57 -17.52
CA ALA A 411 -16.26 -27.21 -18.94
C ALA A 411 -14.98 -27.71 -19.65
N GLN A 412 -13.97 -28.21 -18.93
CA GLN A 412 -12.72 -28.67 -19.55
C GLN A 412 -12.85 -30.08 -20.17
N PRO A 413 -12.24 -30.30 -21.37
CA PRO A 413 -12.23 -31.59 -22.03
C PRO A 413 -11.70 -32.73 -21.14
N PRO A 414 -12.21 -33.98 -21.31
CA PRO A 414 -11.68 -35.14 -20.60
C PRO A 414 -10.17 -35.29 -20.79
N GLY A 415 -9.42 -35.45 -19.69
CA GLY A 415 -7.95 -35.56 -19.71
C GLY A 415 -7.19 -34.24 -19.52
N SER A 416 -7.89 -33.10 -19.49
CA SER A 416 -7.26 -31.81 -19.17
C SER A 416 -6.84 -31.75 -17.70
N THR A 417 -5.65 -31.22 -17.42
CA THR A 417 -5.24 -30.92 -16.04
C THR A 417 -6.14 -29.82 -15.48
N ARG A 418 -6.70 -30.03 -14.29
CA ARG A 418 -7.63 -29.11 -13.62
C ARG A 418 -6.97 -28.59 -12.36
N THR A 419 -6.22 -27.50 -12.51
CA THR A 419 -5.52 -26.85 -11.39
C THR A 419 -5.91 -25.39 -11.28
N ASP A 420 -5.82 -24.83 -10.08
CA ASP A 420 -6.12 -23.43 -9.83
C ASP A 420 -5.21 -22.51 -10.65
N GLN A 421 -3.94 -22.89 -10.82
CA GLN A 421 -3.00 -22.15 -11.67
C GLN A 421 -3.46 -22.05 -13.13
N GLN A 422 -4.08 -23.10 -13.67
CA GLN A 422 -4.61 -23.09 -15.04
C GLN A 422 -5.89 -22.27 -15.15
N TYR A 423 -6.78 -22.39 -14.16
CA TYR A 423 -7.97 -21.53 -14.07
C TYR A 423 -7.57 -20.04 -14.05
N ARG A 424 -6.62 -19.67 -13.19
CA ARG A 424 -6.13 -18.29 -13.08
C ARG A 424 -5.51 -17.79 -14.38
N LYS A 425 -4.70 -18.61 -15.06
CA LYS A 425 -4.17 -18.28 -16.40
C LYS A 425 -5.27 -18.07 -17.43
N ALA A 426 -6.28 -18.94 -17.45
CA ALA A 426 -7.40 -18.84 -18.39
C ALA A 426 -8.26 -17.59 -18.15
N MET A 427 -8.42 -17.17 -16.90
CA MET A 427 -9.19 -15.98 -16.50
C MET A 427 -8.34 -14.69 -16.49
N GLY A 428 -7.06 -14.75 -16.86
CA GLY A 428 -6.16 -13.59 -16.85
C GLY A 428 -5.81 -13.08 -15.44
N LEU A 429 -5.96 -13.90 -14.41
CA LEU A 429 -5.71 -13.55 -13.01
C LEU A 429 -4.23 -13.73 -12.63
N PRO A 430 -3.67 -12.88 -11.75
CA PRO A 430 -2.30 -13.03 -11.27
C PRO A 430 -2.09 -14.37 -10.56
N LEU A 431 -1.00 -15.09 -10.83
CA LEU A 431 -0.72 -16.37 -10.16
C LEU A 431 -0.39 -16.23 -8.67
N LEU A 432 0.18 -15.10 -8.28
CA LEU A 432 0.55 -14.75 -6.91
C LEU A 432 0.48 -13.23 -6.74
N TYR A 433 0.32 -12.79 -5.49
CA TYR A 433 0.42 -11.39 -5.09
C TYR A 433 1.69 -11.12 -4.28
N SER A 434 2.10 -9.86 -4.19
CA SER A 434 3.25 -9.47 -3.39
C SER A 434 2.95 -9.61 -1.89
N LYS A 435 4.01 -9.73 -1.06
CA LYS A 435 3.86 -9.71 0.41
C LYS A 435 3.12 -8.47 0.92
N ALA A 436 3.27 -7.34 0.22
CA ALA A 436 2.54 -6.12 0.54
C ALA A 436 1.03 -6.26 0.25
N GLY A 437 0.64 -6.89 -0.86
CA GLY A 437 -0.77 -7.17 -1.19
C GLY A 437 -1.43 -8.10 -0.18
N TYR A 438 -0.74 -9.17 0.21
CA TYR A 438 -1.22 -10.07 1.27
C TYR A 438 -1.33 -9.40 2.64
N ASN A 439 -0.40 -8.51 3.00
CA ASN A 439 -0.52 -7.76 4.26
C ASN A 439 -1.65 -6.73 4.21
N TRP A 440 -1.92 -6.15 3.04
CA TRP A 440 -2.98 -5.16 2.85
C TRP A 440 -4.38 -5.77 3.02
N CYS A 441 -4.64 -6.96 2.47
CA CYS A 441 -5.95 -7.60 2.62
C CYS A 441 -6.24 -8.04 4.06
N LEU A 442 -5.23 -8.21 4.91
CA LEU A 442 -5.36 -8.52 6.34
C LEU A 442 -5.55 -7.28 7.23
N ASP A 443 -5.60 -6.08 6.65
CA ASP A 443 -5.92 -4.86 7.38
C ASP A 443 -7.34 -4.91 7.96
N TRP A 444 -7.56 -4.20 9.07
CA TRP A 444 -8.84 -4.19 9.77
C TRP A 444 -9.99 -3.62 8.94
N LYS A 445 -9.70 -2.84 7.89
CA LYS A 445 -10.71 -2.31 6.95
C LYS A 445 -11.10 -3.28 5.84
N GLN A 446 -10.34 -4.36 5.65
CA GLN A 446 -10.50 -5.32 4.55
C GLN A 446 -11.04 -6.64 5.09
N MET A 447 -10.28 -7.74 4.96
CA MET A 447 -10.70 -9.07 5.45
C MET A 447 -10.51 -9.27 6.95
N THR A 448 -9.92 -8.29 7.66
CA THR A 448 -9.42 -8.40 9.03
C THR A 448 -8.32 -9.46 9.20
N ARG A 449 -7.66 -9.47 10.35
CA ARG A 449 -6.48 -10.33 10.59
C ARG A 449 -6.82 -11.83 10.65
N ARG A 450 -8.07 -12.17 11.01
CA ARG A 450 -8.54 -13.56 11.16
C ARG A 450 -9.97 -13.68 10.63
N CYS A 451 -10.31 -14.84 10.08
CA CYS A 451 -11.68 -15.17 9.70
C CYS A 451 -12.47 -15.54 10.96
N GLU A 452 -13.49 -14.75 11.29
CA GLU A 452 -14.39 -15.00 12.42
C GLU A 452 -15.63 -15.78 11.96
N THR A 453 -15.86 -16.95 12.54
CA THR A 453 -17.06 -17.78 12.34
C THR A 453 -17.86 -17.87 13.65
N PRO A 454 -19.16 -18.20 13.60
CA PRO A 454 -19.95 -18.43 14.82
C PRO A 454 -19.36 -19.49 15.77
N THR A 455 -18.47 -20.34 15.25
CA THR A 455 -17.82 -21.46 15.95
C THR A 455 -16.38 -21.18 16.38
N GLY A 456 -15.78 -20.03 16.02
CA GLY A 456 -14.40 -19.68 16.41
C GLY A 456 -13.70 -18.70 15.47
N SER A 457 -12.37 -18.60 15.56
CA SER A 457 -11.56 -17.78 14.64
C SER A 457 -10.39 -18.56 14.05
N ARG A 458 -10.17 -18.44 12.73
CA ARG A 458 -9.06 -19.09 12.03
C ARG A 458 -8.27 -18.11 11.17
N GLU A 459 -7.07 -18.52 10.76
CA GLU A 459 -6.28 -17.76 9.79
C GLU A 459 -6.86 -17.89 8.37
N TRP A 460 -6.67 -16.84 7.58
CA TRP A 460 -7.00 -16.84 6.16
C TRP A 460 -5.98 -17.66 5.38
N THR A 461 -6.45 -18.49 4.46
CA THR A 461 -5.58 -19.19 3.51
C THR A 461 -5.10 -18.24 2.41
N LYS A 462 -3.96 -18.56 1.78
CA LYS A 462 -3.46 -17.75 0.65
C LYS A 462 -4.45 -17.68 -0.50
N GLU A 463 -5.20 -18.75 -0.74
CA GLU A 463 -6.20 -18.81 -1.80
C GLU A 463 -7.37 -17.86 -1.53
N GLU A 464 -7.88 -17.83 -0.30
CA GLU A 464 -8.91 -16.87 0.14
C GLU A 464 -8.43 -15.42 -0.01
N MET A 465 -7.17 -15.16 0.35
CA MET A 465 -6.57 -13.83 0.18
C MET A 465 -6.44 -13.44 -1.29
N MET A 466 -6.07 -14.38 -2.17
CA MET A 466 -5.99 -14.12 -3.61
C MET A 466 -7.37 -13.87 -4.22
N ALA A 467 -8.38 -14.68 -3.86
CA ALA A 467 -9.75 -14.49 -4.31
C ALA A 467 -10.30 -13.11 -3.91
N TYR A 468 -9.99 -12.66 -2.69
CA TYR A 468 -10.35 -11.32 -2.24
C TYR A 468 -9.64 -10.22 -3.03
N LEU A 469 -8.33 -10.35 -3.27
CA LEU A 469 -7.57 -9.38 -4.05
C LEU A 469 -8.01 -9.32 -5.53
N ASP A 470 -8.38 -10.46 -6.11
CA ASP A 470 -8.94 -10.53 -7.46
C ASP A 470 -10.29 -9.80 -7.51
N TRP A 471 -11.16 -10.07 -6.53
CA TRP A 471 -12.46 -9.42 -6.42
C TRP A 471 -12.32 -7.91 -6.20
N ASP A 472 -11.50 -7.47 -5.25
CA ASP A 472 -11.25 -6.05 -4.96
C ASP A 472 -10.75 -5.32 -6.21
N LYS A 473 -9.81 -5.93 -6.94
CA LYS A 473 -9.34 -5.36 -8.21
C LYS A 473 -10.47 -5.27 -9.25
N SER A 474 -11.21 -6.36 -9.46
CA SER A 474 -12.31 -6.39 -10.44
C SER A 474 -13.43 -5.40 -10.10
N GLU A 475 -13.69 -5.20 -8.80
CA GLU A 475 -14.71 -4.30 -8.31
C GLU A 475 -14.28 -2.84 -8.42
N ASN A 476 -13.01 -2.54 -8.13
CA ASN A 476 -12.44 -1.23 -8.41
C ASN A 476 -12.46 -0.90 -9.91
N ASP A 477 -12.09 -1.86 -10.78
CA ASP A 477 -12.15 -1.67 -12.23
C ASP A 477 -13.62 -1.42 -12.70
N ARG A 478 -14.60 -2.14 -12.14
CA ARG A 478 -16.04 -1.92 -12.41
C ARG A 478 -16.49 -0.53 -11.97
N LEU A 479 -16.11 -0.11 -10.77
CA LEU A 479 -16.45 1.21 -10.22
C LEU A 479 -15.81 2.31 -11.07
N ASP A 480 -14.57 2.14 -11.53
CA ASP A 480 -13.89 3.10 -12.40
C ASP A 480 -14.60 3.24 -13.74
N VAL A 481 -15.05 2.13 -14.36
CA VAL A 481 -15.88 2.18 -15.57
C VAL A 481 -17.21 2.88 -15.31
N LYS A 482 -17.90 2.55 -14.21
CA LYS A 482 -19.18 3.18 -13.84
C LYS A 482 -19.03 4.69 -13.58
N VAL A 483 -17.93 5.09 -12.94
CA VAL A 483 -17.59 6.50 -12.71
C VAL A 483 -17.24 7.20 -14.03
N ALA A 484 -16.48 6.54 -14.92
CA ALA A 484 -16.19 7.08 -16.24
C ALA A 484 -17.47 7.28 -17.06
N ASP A 485 -18.39 6.32 -17.06
CA ASP A 485 -19.70 6.43 -17.71
C ASP A 485 -20.57 7.51 -17.07
N GLU A 486 -20.59 7.63 -15.73
CA GLU A 486 -21.29 8.70 -15.03
C GLU A 486 -20.72 10.08 -15.42
N ILE A 487 -19.40 10.20 -15.55
CA ILE A 487 -18.73 11.43 -16.02
C ILE A 487 -19.12 11.75 -17.47
N VAL A 488 -19.27 10.75 -18.33
CA VAL A 488 -19.64 10.93 -19.75
C VAL A 488 -21.12 11.29 -19.92
N VAL A 489 -22.01 10.62 -19.19
CA VAL A 489 -23.47 10.78 -19.32
C VAL A 489 -24.00 11.98 -18.52
N ALA A 490 -23.41 12.24 -17.34
CA ALA A 490 -23.79 13.35 -16.46
C ALA A 490 -22.55 13.99 -15.83
N PRO A 491 -21.82 14.85 -16.58
CA PRO A 491 -20.58 15.51 -16.12
C PRO A 491 -20.75 16.35 -14.85
N PHE A 492 -22.00 16.65 -14.50
CA PHE A 492 -22.44 17.28 -13.27
C PHE A 492 -23.49 16.42 -12.59
N SER A 493 -23.14 15.20 -12.15
CA SER A 493 -24.06 14.44 -11.31
C SER A 493 -24.49 15.33 -10.15
N SER A 494 -25.79 15.46 -9.93
CA SER A 494 -26.37 16.37 -8.94
C SER A 494 -26.04 15.95 -7.51
N ARG A 495 -25.16 14.95 -7.34
CA ARG A 495 -24.70 14.36 -6.07
C ARG A 495 -24.02 15.43 -5.22
N ARG A 496 -24.79 16.16 -4.43
CA ARG A 496 -24.30 17.17 -3.49
C ARG A 496 -24.11 16.54 -2.12
N GLY A 497 -22.85 16.33 -1.77
CA GLY A 497 -22.42 15.98 -0.42
C GLY A 497 -22.41 14.47 -0.13
N PRO A 498 -21.82 14.07 1.01
CA PRO A 498 -21.54 12.66 1.31
C PRO A 498 -22.78 11.75 1.34
N GLY A 499 -23.94 12.26 1.78
CA GLY A 499 -25.15 11.45 1.94
C GLY A 499 -25.74 10.91 0.63
N GLU A 500 -25.51 11.58 -0.50
CA GLU A 500 -25.93 11.07 -1.82
C GLU A 500 -24.96 10.04 -2.37
N ILE A 501 -23.68 10.15 -2.03
CA ILE A 501 -22.66 9.14 -2.33
C ILE A 501 -22.96 7.87 -1.53
N TRP A 502 -23.25 7.98 -0.22
CA TRP A 502 -23.59 6.83 0.61
C TRP A 502 -24.86 6.11 0.12
N ARG A 503 -25.93 6.84 -0.23
CA ARG A 503 -27.14 6.23 -0.82
C ARG A 503 -26.88 5.54 -2.15
N ALA A 504 -26.01 6.11 -2.99
CA ALA A 504 -25.61 5.48 -4.24
C ALA A 504 -24.79 4.21 -4.02
N CYS A 505 -23.87 4.22 -3.05
CA CYS A 505 -23.09 3.06 -2.64
C CYS A 505 -23.97 1.97 -2.00
N GLU A 506 -24.94 2.34 -1.16
CA GLU A 506 -25.92 1.41 -0.58
C GLU A 506 -26.76 0.76 -1.67
N LYS A 507 -27.30 1.55 -2.59
CA LYS A 507 -28.07 1.03 -3.74
C LYS A 507 -27.22 0.10 -4.62
N ASP A 508 -25.99 0.48 -4.94
CA ASP A 508 -25.08 -0.37 -5.72
C ASP A 508 -24.74 -1.66 -4.96
N SER A 509 -24.56 -1.60 -3.64
CA SER A 509 -24.35 -2.77 -2.79
C SER A 509 -25.57 -3.70 -2.78
N GLU A 510 -26.79 -3.17 -2.73
CA GLU A 510 -28.03 -3.93 -2.83
C GLU A 510 -28.19 -4.58 -4.22
N GLU A 511 -27.87 -3.84 -5.29
CA GLU A 511 -27.86 -4.35 -6.66
C GLU A 511 -26.85 -5.51 -6.81
N GLN A 512 -25.63 -5.37 -6.29
CA GLN A 512 -24.64 -6.45 -6.31
C GLN A 512 -25.06 -7.65 -5.46
N GLN A 513 -25.67 -7.41 -4.29
CA GLN A 513 -26.21 -8.49 -3.45
C GLN A 513 -27.32 -9.27 -4.16
N ALA A 514 -28.15 -8.61 -4.97
CA ALA A 514 -29.21 -9.25 -5.75
C ALA A 514 -28.69 -10.06 -6.94
N LEU A 515 -27.61 -9.61 -7.58
CA LEU A 515 -26.95 -10.32 -8.68
C LEU A 515 -26.16 -11.55 -8.20
N TYR A 516 -25.61 -11.46 -6.98
CA TYR A 516 -24.74 -12.48 -6.40
C TYR A 516 -25.22 -12.88 -5.00
N PRO A 517 -26.42 -13.46 -4.88
CA PRO A 517 -26.89 -13.96 -3.60
C PRO A 517 -25.89 -15.01 -3.07
N ALA A 518 -25.58 -14.94 -1.77
CA ALA A 518 -24.78 -15.97 -1.13
C ALA A 518 -25.51 -17.32 -1.28
N LEU A 519 -24.82 -18.31 -1.85
CA LEU A 519 -25.32 -19.68 -2.03
C LEU A 519 -25.43 -20.41 -0.70
#